data_AF-A0A4R1R3F9-F1
#
_entry.id   AF-A0A4R1R3F9-F1
#
_cell.length_a   1.000
_cell.length_b   1.000
_cell.length_c   1.000
_cell.angle_alpha   90.00
_cell.angle_beta   90.00
_cell.angle_gamma   90.00
#
_symmetry.space_group_name_H-M   'P 1'
#
loop_
_entity.id
_entity.type
_entity.pdbx_description
1 polymer ?
#
loop_
_entity_poly.entity_id
_entity_poly.type
_entity_poly.pdbx_seq_one_letter_code
_entity_poly.pdbx_strand_id
1 'polypeptide(L)'
;MAKKKMETTVAIVDNNSTMNPPADVYSKEMITELNSHVKIIRSEMNKIEGSFSKIAFNLYWINENGAFKALGYKDVYSFAKAEFGIARGTANNFINVVERFGKRIDGHISEPIADEYKTYKSSQLIVMLGMDEKDLEKINSDMSVREMKKVKKGETEQSEGRHNNSSSDSSSDDNTVDVESKEINRTVMITFKSLDDYLKHRDSLENMISRNFTAAKKAGKEYKIEVAYTW
;
A
#
# COMPACT_ATOMS: atom_id res chain seq x y z
N MET A 1 21.52 30.04 52.26
CA MET A 1 21.14 28.71 51.73
C MET A 1 20.10 28.89 50.64
N ALA A 2 20.51 28.90 49.37
CA ALA A 2 19.60 29.06 48.22
C ALA A 2 19.42 27.69 47.56
N LYS A 3 18.18 27.17 47.54
CA LYS A 3 17.84 25.92 46.87
C LYS A 3 17.79 26.16 45.36
N LYS A 4 18.72 25.54 44.64
CA LYS A 4 18.81 25.49 43.18
C LYS A 4 17.62 24.69 42.64
N LYS A 5 16.76 25.34 41.85
CA LYS A 5 15.65 24.71 41.12
C LYS A 5 16.26 23.89 39.98
N MET A 6 16.22 22.56 40.07
CA MET A 6 16.54 21.69 38.95
C MET A 6 15.33 21.68 38.00
N GLU A 7 15.46 22.36 36.87
CA GLU A 7 14.59 22.13 35.72
C GLU A 7 15.08 20.87 35.00
N THR A 8 14.32 19.79 35.18
CA THR A 8 14.49 18.57 34.40
C THR A 8 13.87 18.79 33.02
N THR A 9 14.70 19.11 32.04
CA THR A 9 14.28 19.11 30.63
C THR A 9 14.16 17.65 30.18
N VAL A 10 12.93 17.21 29.92
CA VAL A 10 12.65 15.91 29.31
C VAL A 10 13.04 16.00 27.84
N ALA A 11 14.09 15.28 27.45
CA ALA A 11 14.46 15.10 26.06
C ALA A 11 13.43 14.17 25.40
N ILE A 12 12.58 14.74 24.54
CA ILE A 12 11.77 13.97 23.59
C ILE A 12 12.74 13.45 22.53
N VAL A 13 13.02 12.16 22.56
CA VAL A 13 13.81 11.49 21.53
C VAL A 13 12.87 11.20 20.36
N ASP A 14 12.88 12.08 19.36
CA ASP A 14 12.28 11.82 18.06
C ASP A 14 13.11 10.76 17.32
N ASN A 15 12.66 9.51 17.34
CA ASN A 15 13.21 8.41 16.55
C ASN A 15 12.82 8.54 15.07
N ASN A 16 13.27 9.60 14.41
CA ASN A 16 13.28 9.66 12.96
C ASN A 16 14.71 9.95 12.54
N SER A 17 15.32 9.02 11.81
CA SER A 17 16.69 9.12 11.30
C SER A 17 16.84 10.42 10.53
N THR A 18 17.35 11.46 11.19
CA THR A 18 17.57 12.77 10.60
C THR A 18 18.79 12.63 9.71
N MET A 19 18.55 12.48 8.40
CA MET A 19 19.55 12.91 7.43
C MET A 19 19.83 14.38 7.72
N ASN A 20 20.94 14.64 8.40
CA ASN A 20 21.44 15.98 8.64
C ASN A 20 21.58 16.62 7.25
N PRO A 21 20.79 17.67 6.90
CA PRO A 21 20.91 18.28 5.59
C PRO A 21 22.35 18.77 5.42
N PRO A 22 22.93 18.71 4.21
CA PRO A 22 24.20 19.36 3.94
C PRO A 22 24.06 20.81 4.38
N ALA A 23 24.79 21.17 5.44
CA ALA A 23 24.81 22.53 5.92
C ALA A 23 25.19 23.40 4.71
N ASP A 24 24.34 24.37 4.39
CA ASP A 24 24.58 25.47 3.44
C ASP A 24 23.90 25.41 2.05
N VAL A 25 22.97 24.49 1.75
CA VAL A 25 22.29 24.47 0.42
C VAL A 25 20.94 25.23 0.38
N TYR A 26 20.20 25.30 1.49
CA TYR A 26 18.83 25.84 1.51
C TYR A 26 18.66 26.97 2.51
N SER A 27 17.91 28.02 2.12
CA SER A 27 17.63 29.16 2.98
C SER A 27 16.76 28.76 4.19
N LYS A 28 16.86 29.54 5.27
CA LYS A 28 16.06 29.33 6.48
C LYS A 28 14.55 29.45 6.20
N GLU A 29 14.19 30.34 5.29
CA GLU A 29 12.83 30.54 4.81
C GLU A 29 12.32 29.27 4.11
N MET A 30 13.11 28.68 3.20
CA MET A 30 12.74 27.45 2.49
C MET A 30 12.61 26.25 3.42
N ILE A 31 13.49 26.11 4.43
CA ILE A 31 13.37 25.05 5.44
C ILE A 31 12.10 25.24 6.28
N THR A 32 11.74 26.48 6.61
CA THR A 32 10.52 26.79 7.36
C THR A 32 9.27 26.44 6.55
N GLU A 33 9.26 26.81 5.26
CA GLU A 33 8.18 26.49 4.33
C GLU A 33 8.04 24.97 4.10
N LEU A 34 9.16 24.26 3.88
CA LEU A 34 9.18 22.80 3.78
C LEU A 34 8.55 22.14 5.01
N ASN A 35 8.93 22.58 6.21
CA ASN A 35 8.37 22.05 7.45
C ASN A 35 6.86 22.30 7.56
N SER A 36 6.37 23.44 7.05
CA SER A 36 4.94 23.72 6.95
C SER A 36 4.23 22.73 6.01
N HIS A 37 4.76 22.52 4.80
CA HIS A 37 4.22 21.55 3.85
C HIS A 37 4.24 20.11 4.39
N VAL A 38 5.34 19.69 5.03
CA VAL A 38 5.44 18.36 5.66
C VAL A 38 4.38 18.19 6.75
N LYS A 39 4.10 19.21 7.56
CA LYS A 39 3.03 19.17 8.57
C LYS A 39 1.64 19.01 7.93
N ILE A 40 1.37 19.75 6.85
CA ILE A 40 0.09 19.64 6.11
C ILE A 40 -0.07 18.22 5.55
N ILE A 41 0.95 17.69 4.87
CA ILE A 41 0.92 16.34 4.31
C ILE A 41 0.66 15.30 5.41
N ARG A 42 1.37 15.38 6.55
CA ARG A 42 1.15 14.47 7.68
C ARG A 42 -0.29 14.55 8.21
N SER A 43 -0.86 15.75 8.29
CA SER A 43 -2.25 15.93 8.71
C SER A 43 -3.24 15.29 7.74
N GLU A 44 -3.09 15.52 6.44
CA GLU A 44 -3.95 14.92 5.42
C GLU A 44 -3.83 13.40 5.37
N MET A 45 -2.62 12.85 5.55
CA MET A 45 -2.46 11.39 5.64
C MET A 45 -3.20 10.80 6.84
N ASN A 46 -3.19 11.47 8.01
CA ASN A 46 -3.97 11.03 9.16
C ASN A 46 -5.48 11.07 8.89
N LYS A 47 -5.97 12.06 8.13
CA LYS A 47 -7.38 12.12 7.71
C LYS A 47 -7.73 10.97 6.76
N ILE A 48 -6.81 10.54 5.91
CA ILE A 48 -6.99 9.37 5.05
C ILE A 48 -7.17 8.10 5.89
N GLU A 49 -6.35 7.88 6.92
CA GLU A 49 -6.51 6.73 7.83
C GLU A 49 -7.85 6.76 8.59
N GLY A 50 -8.27 7.94 9.04
CA GLY A 50 -9.58 8.12 9.66
C GLY A 50 -10.74 7.87 8.68
N SER A 51 -10.61 8.31 7.43
CA SER A 51 -11.61 8.07 6.38
C SER A 51 -11.70 6.60 6.02
N PHE A 52 -10.54 5.92 5.89
CA PHE A 52 -10.47 4.48 5.68
C PHE A 52 -11.26 3.74 6.75
N SER A 53 -11.00 4.05 8.03
CA SER A 53 -11.62 3.37 9.17
C SER A 53 -13.15 3.57 9.16
N LYS A 54 -13.61 4.81 8.97
CA LYS A 54 -15.04 5.13 8.89
C LYS A 54 -15.73 4.39 7.75
N ILE A 55 -15.15 4.39 6.55
CA ILE A 55 -15.71 3.66 5.40
C ILE A 55 -15.77 2.16 5.71
N ALA A 56 -14.70 1.62 6.30
CA ALA A 56 -14.61 0.20 6.63
C ALA A 56 -15.71 -0.25 7.59
N PHE A 57 -15.88 0.45 8.72
CA PHE A 57 -16.91 0.12 9.71
C PHE A 57 -18.33 0.26 9.18
N ASN A 58 -18.59 1.28 8.35
CA ASN A 58 -19.92 1.44 7.74
C ASN A 58 -20.21 0.35 6.71
N LEU A 59 -19.24 0.00 5.84
CA LEU A 59 -19.41 -1.12 4.90
C LEU A 59 -19.57 -2.46 5.62
N TYR A 60 -18.82 -2.68 6.70
CA TYR A 60 -18.99 -3.86 7.56
C TYR A 60 -20.39 -3.91 8.15
N TRP A 61 -20.87 -2.83 8.76
CA TRP A 61 -22.23 -2.78 9.33
C TRP A 61 -23.30 -3.04 8.28
N ILE A 62 -23.18 -2.45 7.09
CA ILE A 62 -24.12 -2.66 5.98
C ILE A 62 -24.11 -4.13 5.53
N ASN A 63 -22.93 -4.75 5.45
CA ASN A 63 -22.78 -6.15 5.10
C ASN A 63 -23.43 -7.06 6.15
N GLU A 64 -23.07 -6.89 7.42
CA GLU A 64 -23.50 -7.71 8.55
C GLU A 64 -25.02 -7.68 8.75
N ASN A 65 -25.63 -6.50 8.57
CA ASN A 65 -27.07 -6.33 8.71
C ASN A 65 -27.85 -6.62 7.42
N GLY A 66 -27.16 -6.95 6.32
CA GLY A 66 -27.79 -7.09 5.00
C GLY A 66 -28.50 -5.81 4.52
N ALA A 67 -28.11 -4.63 5.03
CA ALA A 67 -28.84 -3.38 4.84
C ALA A 67 -28.86 -2.92 3.37
N PHE A 68 -27.90 -3.38 2.56
CA PHE A 68 -27.86 -3.15 1.12
C PHE A 68 -29.12 -3.66 0.38
N LYS A 69 -29.83 -4.65 0.96
CA LYS A 69 -31.08 -5.18 0.41
C LYS A 69 -32.21 -4.16 0.42
N ALA A 70 -32.20 -3.21 1.36
CA ALA A 70 -33.21 -2.15 1.43
C ALA A 70 -33.16 -1.22 0.21
N LEU A 71 -32.03 -1.19 -0.49
CA LEU A 71 -31.82 -0.43 -1.72
C LEU A 71 -31.85 -1.32 -2.98
N GLY A 72 -32.24 -2.59 -2.85
CA GLY A 72 -32.39 -3.52 -3.98
C GLY A 72 -31.09 -4.15 -4.48
N TYR A 73 -29.97 -4.00 -3.77
CA TYR A 73 -28.71 -4.63 -4.15
C TYR A 73 -28.65 -6.11 -3.71
N LYS A 74 -27.97 -6.93 -4.51
CA LYS A 74 -27.81 -8.38 -4.23
C LYS A 74 -26.81 -8.67 -3.12
N ASP A 75 -25.77 -7.84 -3.00
CA ASP A 75 -24.66 -7.98 -2.07
C ASP A 75 -24.06 -6.60 -1.75
N VAL A 76 -23.26 -6.52 -0.68
CA VAL A 76 -22.58 -5.28 -0.30
C VAL A 76 -21.59 -4.79 -1.37
N TYR A 77 -21.06 -5.69 -2.20
CA TYR A 77 -20.06 -5.34 -3.22
C TYR A 77 -20.67 -4.58 -4.40
N SER A 78 -21.84 -5.01 -4.87
CA SER A 78 -22.61 -4.33 -5.91
C SER A 78 -23.11 -2.98 -5.41
N PHE A 79 -23.57 -2.90 -4.17
CA PHE A 79 -23.89 -1.64 -3.50
C PHE A 79 -22.68 -0.69 -3.45
N ALA A 80 -21.53 -1.15 -2.93
CA ALA A 80 -20.33 -0.31 -2.81
C ALA A 80 -19.80 0.19 -4.17
N LYS A 81 -19.90 -0.64 -5.21
CA LYS A 81 -19.54 -0.26 -6.58
C LYS A 81 -20.49 0.78 -7.15
N ALA A 82 -21.80 0.58 -7.01
CA ALA A 82 -22.81 1.43 -7.61
C ALA A 82 -22.89 2.81 -6.94
N GLU A 83 -22.90 2.87 -5.61
CA GLU A 83 -23.07 4.12 -4.86
C GLU A 83 -21.77 4.93 -4.73
N PHE A 84 -20.62 4.26 -4.63
CA PHE A 84 -19.35 4.91 -4.26
C PHE A 84 -18.20 4.64 -5.22
N GLY A 85 -18.41 3.86 -6.29
CA GLY A 85 -17.34 3.48 -7.21
C GLY A 85 -16.26 2.58 -6.58
N ILE A 86 -16.55 1.93 -5.45
CA ILE A 86 -15.58 1.10 -4.74
C ILE A 86 -15.53 -0.29 -5.39
N ALA A 87 -14.34 -0.67 -5.87
CA ALA A 87 -14.11 -1.99 -6.45
C ALA A 87 -14.31 -3.12 -5.41
N ARG A 88 -14.74 -4.30 -5.87
CA ARG A 88 -15.03 -5.46 -5.02
C ARG A 88 -13.86 -5.82 -4.09
N GLY A 89 -12.63 -5.85 -4.60
CA GLY A 89 -11.44 -6.16 -3.79
C GLY A 89 -11.21 -5.14 -2.67
N THR A 90 -11.41 -3.87 -2.95
CA THR A 90 -11.30 -2.80 -1.93
C THR A 90 -12.41 -2.91 -0.88
N ALA A 91 -13.65 -3.16 -1.31
CA ALA A 91 -14.77 -3.41 -0.39
C ALA A 91 -14.54 -4.64 0.49
N ASN A 92 -13.98 -5.71 -0.07
CA ASN A 92 -13.62 -6.91 0.68
C ASN A 92 -12.51 -6.62 1.71
N ASN A 93 -11.46 -5.88 1.33
CA ASN A 93 -10.42 -5.45 2.26
C ASN A 93 -10.98 -4.65 3.43
N PHE A 94 -11.90 -3.71 3.18
CA PHE A 94 -12.56 -2.93 4.22
C PHE A 94 -13.27 -3.81 5.25
N ILE A 95 -14.11 -4.74 4.77
CA ILE A 95 -14.89 -5.65 5.63
C ILE A 95 -13.96 -6.55 6.43
N ASN A 96 -12.98 -7.19 5.79
CA ASN A 96 -12.09 -8.14 6.45
C ASN A 96 -11.17 -7.46 7.49
N VAL A 97 -10.74 -6.21 7.24
CA VAL A 97 -9.96 -5.45 8.23
C VAL A 97 -10.78 -5.25 9.50
N VAL A 98 -12.06 -4.91 9.37
CA VAL A 98 -12.95 -4.73 10.52
C VAL A 98 -13.24 -6.07 11.21
N GLU A 99 -13.51 -7.14 10.45
CA GLU A 99 -13.72 -8.48 11.03
C GLU A 99 -12.53 -8.96 11.85
N ARG A 100 -11.32 -8.77 11.32
CA ARG A 100 -10.12 -9.31 11.94
C ARG A 100 -9.59 -8.44 13.07
N PHE A 101 -9.54 -7.12 12.87
CA PHE A 101 -8.83 -6.18 13.74
C PHE A 101 -9.75 -5.22 14.49
N GLY A 102 -11.07 -5.25 14.25
CA GLY A 102 -12.05 -4.44 14.96
C GLY A 102 -12.11 -4.79 16.46
N LYS A 103 -12.38 -3.79 17.30
CA LYS A 103 -12.59 -4.00 18.73
C LYS A 103 -13.88 -4.80 18.93
N ARG A 104 -13.85 -5.78 19.84
CA ARG A 104 -15.03 -6.56 20.23
C ARG A 104 -15.54 -6.10 21.59
N ILE A 105 -16.84 -5.77 21.65
CA ILE A 105 -17.58 -5.42 22.87
C ILE A 105 -18.76 -6.38 22.94
N ASP A 106 -18.86 -7.14 24.02
CA ASP A 106 -19.90 -8.15 24.22
C ASP A 106 -20.04 -9.15 23.05
N GLY A 107 -18.92 -9.52 22.44
CA GLY A 107 -18.87 -10.43 21.29
C GLY A 107 -19.17 -9.79 19.94
N HIS A 108 -19.59 -8.53 19.91
CA HIS A 108 -19.90 -7.79 18.69
C HIS A 108 -18.75 -6.85 18.29
N ILE A 109 -18.48 -6.76 16.98
CA ILE A 109 -17.49 -5.82 16.45
C ILE A 109 -18.04 -4.39 16.52
N SER A 110 -17.26 -3.50 17.10
CA SER A 110 -17.56 -2.08 17.27
C SER A 110 -16.38 -1.23 16.81
N GLU A 111 -16.65 -0.02 16.35
CA GLU A 111 -15.63 1.01 16.17
C GLU A 111 -15.01 1.36 17.55
N PRO A 112 -13.69 1.62 17.65
CA PRO A 112 -12.67 1.61 16.60
C PRO A 112 -11.97 0.25 16.41
N ILE A 113 -10.92 0.23 15.59
CA ILE A 113 -9.93 -0.86 15.57
C ILE A 113 -9.40 -1.13 16.99
N ALA A 114 -9.11 -2.38 17.33
CA ALA A 114 -8.62 -2.78 18.64
C ALA A 114 -7.31 -2.06 19.00
N ASP A 115 -7.11 -1.81 20.30
CA ASP A 115 -5.99 -0.99 20.80
C ASP A 115 -4.60 -1.51 20.42
N GLU A 116 -4.46 -2.83 20.23
CA GLU A 116 -3.22 -3.49 19.80
C GLU A 116 -2.88 -3.23 18.32
N TYR A 117 -3.88 -2.86 17.49
CA TYR A 117 -3.69 -2.59 16.06
C TYR A 117 -3.79 -1.10 15.70
N LYS A 118 -4.13 -0.21 16.64
CA LYS A 118 -4.40 1.21 16.36
C LYS A 118 -3.21 2.00 15.81
N THR A 119 -1.99 1.52 16.02
CA THR A 119 -0.75 2.16 15.54
C THR A 119 -0.40 1.74 14.11
N TYR A 120 -1.06 0.72 13.56
CA TYR A 120 -0.88 0.28 12.19
C TYR A 120 -1.72 1.12 11.23
N LYS A 121 -1.13 1.43 10.07
CA LYS A 121 -1.81 2.09 8.95
C LYS A 121 -2.72 1.11 8.22
N SER A 122 -3.76 1.61 7.58
CA SER A 122 -4.69 0.84 6.72
C SER A 122 -3.98 -0.10 5.76
N SER A 123 -2.95 0.37 5.06
CA SER A 123 -2.16 -0.45 4.13
C SER A 123 -1.41 -1.61 4.80
N GLN A 124 -0.97 -1.45 6.05
CA GLN A 124 -0.32 -2.50 6.84
C GLN A 124 -1.36 -3.53 7.29
N LEU A 125 -2.52 -3.07 7.79
CA LEU A 125 -3.64 -3.94 8.18
C LEU A 125 -4.11 -4.83 7.02
N ILE A 126 -4.15 -4.31 5.79
CA ILE A 126 -4.50 -5.09 4.59
C ILE A 126 -3.49 -6.22 4.33
N VAL A 127 -2.19 -6.00 4.55
CA VAL A 127 -1.18 -7.07 4.41
C VAL A 127 -1.38 -8.14 5.49
N MET A 128 -1.63 -7.69 6.72
CA MET A 128 -1.83 -8.54 7.89
C MET A 128 -3.03 -9.48 7.74
N LEU A 129 -4.03 -9.14 6.93
CA LEU A 129 -5.19 -10.01 6.65
C LEU A 129 -4.81 -11.43 6.18
N GLY A 130 -3.68 -11.59 5.50
CA GLY A 130 -3.22 -12.90 5.05
C GLY A 130 -2.01 -13.45 5.79
N MET A 131 -1.71 -12.92 6.98
CA MET A 131 -0.67 -13.46 7.88
C MET A 131 -1.29 -14.41 8.90
N ASP A 132 -0.55 -15.42 9.34
CA ASP A 132 -0.90 -16.23 10.50
C ASP A 132 -0.36 -15.58 11.79
N GLU A 133 -0.68 -16.15 12.96
CA GLU A 133 -0.25 -15.58 14.24
C GLU A 133 1.28 -15.52 14.36
N LYS A 134 1.98 -16.52 13.84
CA LYS A 134 3.45 -16.60 13.89
C LYS A 134 4.12 -15.51 13.07
N ASP A 135 3.52 -15.11 11.95
CA ASP A 135 4.00 -14.01 11.13
C ASP A 135 3.61 -12.65 11.70
N LEU A 136 2.44 -12.56 12.37
CA LEU A 136 2.04 -11.35 13.10
C LEU A 136 3.00 -11.03 14.26
N GLU A 137 3.51 -12.03 14.96
CA GLU A 137 4.53 -11.84 16.01
C GLU A 137 5.84 -11.24 15.50
N LYS A 138 6.14 -11.36 14.20
CA LYS A 138 7.39 -10.88 13.58
C LYS A 138 7.29 -9.47 13.02
N ILE A 139 6.11 -8.83 13.08
CA ILE A 139 5.88 -7.49 12.53
C ILE A 139 5.60 -6.46 13.63
N ASN A 140 5.84 -5.19 13.31
CA ASN A 140 5.46 -4.05 14.14
C ASN A 140 4.98 -2.87 13.26
N SER A 141 4.41 -1.83 13.88
CA SER A 141 3.82 -0.70 13.16
C SER A 141 4.85 0.21 12.45
N ASP A 142 6.13 0.12 12.80
CA ASP A 142 7.20 0.91 12.17
C ASP A 142 7.70 0.28 10.85
N MET A 143 7.44 -1.02 10.65
CA MET A 143 7.83 -1.73 9.42
C MET A 143 7.05 -1.23 8.20
N SER A 144 7.75 -1.11 7.07
CA SER A 144 7.10 -0.84 5.79
C SER A 144 6.25 -2.02 5.33
N VAL A 145 5.20 -1.71 4.55
CA VAL A 145 4.37 -2.72 3.85
C VAL A 145 5.21 -3.72 3.05
N ARG A 146 6.35 -3.27 2.50
CA ARG A 146 7.27 -4.13 1.74
C ARG A 146 7.97 -5.15 2.65
N GLU A 147 8.43 -4.74 3.82
CA GLU A 147 9.07 -5.64 4.79
C GLU A 147 8.05 -6.64 5.34
N MET A 148 6.84 -6.19 5.67
CA MET A 148 5.77 -7.09 6.10
C MET A 148 5.43 -8.14 5.03
N LYS A 149 5.39 -7.75 3.76
CA LYS A 149 5.18 -8.71 2.64
C LYS A 149 6.30 -9.75 2.52
N LYS A 150 7.55 -9.39 2.84
CA LYS A 150 8.66 -10.37 2.88
C LYS A 150 8.47 -11.37 4.02
N VAL A 151 8.09 -10.89 5.20
CA VAL A 151 7.76 -11.75 6.36
C VAL A 151 6.67 -12.75 5.97
N LYS A 152 5.56 -12.26 5.39
CA LYS A 152 4.45 -13.11 4.90
C LYS A 152 4.88 -14.16 3.86
N LYS A 153 5.93 -13.89 3.08
CA LYS A 153 6.46 -14.82 2.08
C LYS A 153 7.48 -15.80 2.67
N GLY A 154 7.83 -15.68 3.96
CA GLY A 154 8.87 -16.48 4.60
C GLY A 154 10.30 -16.06 4.20
N GLU A 155 10.47 -14.88 3.62
CA GLU A 155 11.78 -14.34 3.21
C GLU A 155 12.41 -13.55 4.36
N THR A 156 12.78 -14.22 5.46
CA THR A 156 13.65 -13.64 6.49
C THR A 156 15.12 -13.87 6.13
N GLU A 157 15.94 -12.84 6.33
CA GLU A 157 17.22 -12.56 5.67
C GLU A 157 18.29 -13.67 5.72
N GLN A 158 18.41 -14.44 4.63
CA GLN A 158 19.67 -14.83 3.99
C GLN A 158 19.41 -15.05 2.49
N SER A 159 19.47 -13.99 1.69
CA SER A 159 19.90 -14.06 0.29
C SER A 159 19.89 -12.66 -0.31
N GLU A 160 21.07 -12.11 -0.52
CA GLU A 160 21.27 -11.15 -1.58
C GLU A 160 21.01 -11.87 -2.92
N GLY A 161 20.08 -11.32 -3.71
CA GLY A 161 19.99 -11.58 -5.14
C GLY A 161 19.10 -12.74 -5.59
N ARG A 162 17.80 -12.49 -5.79
CA ARG A 162 17.12 -12.75 -7.07
C ARG A 162 15.66 -12.30 -7.03
N HIS A 163 15.32 -11.38 -7.92
CA HIS A 163 13.93 -11.14 -8.33
C HIS A 163 13.34 -12.44 -8.87
N ASN A 164 12.26 -12.92 -8.28
CA ASN A 164 11.27 -13.72 -8.98
C ASN A 164 9.88 -13.50 -8.39
N ASN A 165 9.02 -12.95 -9.24
CA ASN A 165 7.60 -12.79 -9.03
C ASN A 165 6.95 -14.16 -9.24
N SER A 166 6.42 -14.74 -8.17
CA SER A 166 5.65 -15.99 -8.22
C SER A 166 4.37 -15.76 -7.44
N SER A 167 3.36 -15.30 -8.16
CA SER A 167 1.95 -15.43 -7.81
C SER A 167 1.57 -16.92 -7.90
N SER A 168 1.24 -17.55 -6.77
CA SER A 168 0.50 -18.81 -6.78
C SER A 168 -0.95 -18.53 -6.39
N ASP A 169 -1.78 -18.78 -7.37
CA ASP A 169 -3.23 -18.80 -7.38
C ASP A 169 -3.78 -19.99 -6.56
N SER A 170 -5.02 -19.87 -6.08
CA SER A 170 -5.88 -20.98 -5.70
C SER A 170 -7.34 -20.54 -5.86
N SER A 171 -7.90 -20.91 -7.00
CA SER A 171 -9.29 -20.82 -7.44
C SER A 171 -10.21 -21.75 -6.63
N SER A 172 -11.52 -21.48 -6.52
CA SER A 172 -12.60 -21.96 -7.42
C SER A 172 -13.94 -21.54 -6.77
N ASP A 173 -15.08 -21.24 -7.39
CA ASP A 173 -15.53 -21.05 -8.78
C ASP A 173 -16.93 -20.38 -8.72
N ASP A 174 -17.42 -19.96 -9.89
CA ASP A 174 -18.84 -19.74 -10.29
C ASP A 174 -19.30 -18.30 -10.66
N ASN A 175 -19.05 -18.01 -11.95
CA ASN A 175 -19.87 -17.30 -12.95
C ASN A 175 -20.54 -15.95 -12.62
N THR A 176 -19.92 -14.86 -13.10
CA THR A 176 -20.64 -13.77 -13.77
C THR A 176 -19.83 -13.22 -14.95
N VAL A 177 -20.52 -13.09 -16.09
CA VAL A 177 -20.06 -12.66 -17.42
C VAL A 177 -19.19 -11.38 -17.43
N ASP A 178 -17.95 -11.65 -17.85
CA ASP A 178 -16.93 -10.89 -18.56
C ASP A 178 -17.21 -9.44 -19.03
N VAL A 179 -16.55 -8.48 -18.37
CA VAL A 179 -15.95 -7.33 -19.07
C VAL A 179 -14.45 -7.42 -18.76
N GLU A 180 -13.71 -7.98 -19.70
CA GLU A 180 -12.29 -8.28 -19.63
C GLU A 180 -11.46 -7.00 -19.45
N SER A 181 -11.31 -6.51 -18.22
CA SER A 181 -10.20 -5.61 -17.88
C SER A 181 -8.91 -6.43 -17.91
N LYS A 182 -8.31 -6.56 -19.11
CA LYS A 182 -6.96 -7.12 -19.27
C LYS A 182 -6.02 -6.29 -18.41
N GLU A 183 -5.53 -6.89 -17.33
CA GLU A 183 -4.53 -6.29 -16.46
C GLU A 183 -3.21 -6.21 -17.25
N ILE A 184 -2.95 -5.06 -17.89
CA ILE A 184 -1.73 -4.85 -18.68
C ILE A 184 -0.59 -4.61 -17.70
N ASN A 185 0.18 -5.67 -17.43
CA ASN A 185 1.44 -5.58 -16.70
C ASN A 185 2.45 -4.73 -17.51
N ARG A 186 2.58 -3.44 -17.16
CA ARG A 186 3.54 -2.51 -17.79
C ARG A 186 4.86 -2.48 -17.01
N THR A 187 5.98 -2.50 -17.73
CA THR A 187 7.33 -2.31 -17.17
C THR A 187 8.10 -1.34 -18.05
N VAL A 188 8.72 -0.33 -17.44
CA VAL A 188 9.59 0.62 -18.14
C VAL A 188 10.97 -0.01 -18.31
N MET A 189 11.39 -0.19 -19.55
CA MET A 189 12.68 -0.82 -19.88
C MET A 189 13.85 0.17 -19.86
N ILE A 190 13.65 1.35 -20.45
CA ILE A 190 14.66 2.42 -20.55
C ILE A 190 13.95 3.75 -20.83
N THR A 191 14.54 4.87 -20.41
CA THR A 191 14.03 6.23 -20.67
C THR A 191 15.16 7.07 -21.23
N PHE A 192 14.86 7.87 -22.26
CA PHE A 192 15.82 8.81 -22.86
C PHE A 192 15.42 10.24 -22.54
N LYS A 193 16.40 11.07 -22.17
CA LYS A 193 16.17 12.50 -21.86
C LYS A 193 16.60 13.44 -22.98
N SER A 194 17.28 12.92 -24.00
CA SER A 194 17.70 13.68 -25.19
C SER A 194 17.93 12.74 -26.37
N LEU A 195 18.07 13.32 -27.57
CA LEU A 195 18.40 12.56 -28.79
C LEU A 195 19.78 11.89 -28.68
N ASP A 196 20.76 12.56 -28.09
CA ASP A 196 22.11 12.02 -27.90
C ASP A 196 22.11 10.81 -26.96
N ASP A 197 21.29 10.84 -25.92
CA ASP A 197 21.09 9.74 -24.97
C ASP A 197 20.47 8.51 -25.66
N TYR A 198 19.47 8.74 -26.52
CA TYR A 198 18.92 7.68 -27.37
C TYR A 198 19.96 7.07 -28.31
N LEU A 199 20.75 7.90 -29.01
CA LEU A 199 21.74 7.41 -29.98
C LEU A 199 22.83 6.57 -29.31
N LYS A 200 23.26 6.92 -28.09
CA LYS A 200 24.23 6.13 -27.30
C LYS A 200 23.71 4.74 -26.93
N HIS A 201 22.40 4.57 -26.85
CA HIS A 201 21.76 3.35 -26.36
C HIS A 201 20.96 2.61 -27.43
N ARG A 202 21.04 3.03 -28.69
CA ARG A 202 20.30 2.44 -29.83
C ARG A 202 20.48 0.92 -29.93
N ASP A 203 21.73 0.46 -29.94
CA ASP A 203 22.04 -0.97 -30.09
C ASP A 203 21.58 -1.77 -28.86
N SER A 204 21.67 -1.16 -27.67
CA SER A 204 21.19 -1.77 -26.43
C SER A 204 19.66 -1.94 -26.44
N LEU A 205 18.94 -0.91 -26.90
CA LEU A 205 17.49 -0.94 -27.05
C LEU A 205 17.05 -2.05 -28.02
N GLU A 206 17.72 -2.18 -29.17
CA GLU A 206 17.43 -3.22 -30.15
C GLU A 206 17.66 -4.63 -29.59
N ASN A 207 18.74 -4.82 -28.84
CA ASN A 207 19.02 -6.07 -28.14
C ASN A 207 17.96 -6.40 -27.08
N MET A 208 17.52 -5.40 -26.31
CA MET A 208 16.46 -5.57 -25.30
C MET A 208 15.12 -5.94 -25.93
N ILE A 209 14.72 -5.27 -27.01
CA ILE A 209 13.48 -5.57 -27.76
C ILE A 209 13.55 -7.01 -28.30
N SER A 210 14.64 -7.37 -28.96
CA SER A 210 14.85 -8.70 -29.55
C SER A 210 14.79 -9.81 -28.50
N ARG A 211 15.44 -9.60 -27.35
CA ARG A 211 15.44 -10.55 -26.24
C ARG A 211 14.03 -10.76 -25.68
N ASN A 212 13.26 -9.69 -25.49
CA ASN A 212 11.91 -9.79 -24.93
C ASN A 212 10.95 -10.52 -25.87
N PHE A 213 10.95 -10.21 -27.16
CA PHE A 213 10.12 -10.96 -28.13
C PHE A 213 10.56 -12.42 -28.29
N THR A 214 11.86 -12.69 -28.22
CA THR A 214 12.37 -14.07 -28.22
C THR A 214 11.92 -14.86 -26.99
N ALA A 215 11.94 -14.22 -25.81
CA ALA A 215 11.44 -14.82 -24.57
C ALA A 215 9.93 -15.05 -24.62
N ALA A 216 9.17 -14.08 -25.14
CA ALA A 216 7.71 -14.19 -25.35
C ALA A 216 7.38 -15.40 -26.23
N LYS A 217 8.07 -15.52 -27.38
CA LYS A 217 7.92 -16.65 -28.30
C LYS A 217 8.22 -18.00 -27.64
N LYS A 218 9.30 -18.10 -26.85
CA LYS A 218 9.65 -19.33 -26.10
C LYS A 218 8.60 -19.67 -25.04
N ALA A 219 7.99 -18.68 -24.41
CA ALA A 219 7.00 -18.86 -23.37
C ALA A 219 5.56 -19.03 -23.91
N GLY A 220 5.36 -18.98 -25.23
CA GLY A 220 4.01 -19.00 -25.84
C GLY A 220 3.16 -17.78 -25.47
N LYS A 221 3.78 -16.66 -25.11
CA LYS A 221 3.09 -15.42 -24.70
C LYS A 221 3.20 -14.35 -25.79
N GLU A 222 2.20 -13.48 -25.84
CA GLU A 222 2.21 -12.29 -26.69
C GLU A 222 2.64 -11.07 -25.89
N TYR A 223 3.75 -10.44 -26.27
CA TYR A 223 4.24 -9.21 -25.64
C TYR A 223 3.99 -8.03 -26.58
N LYS A 224 3.66 -6.87 -26.01
CA LYS A 224 3.54 -5.60 -26.72
C LYS A 224 4.52 -4.61 -26.11
N ILE A 225 5.29 -3.93 -26.96
CA ILE A 225 6.16 -2.81 -26.55
C ILE A 225 5.53 -1.53 -27.08
N GLU A 226 5.30 -0.56 -26.21
CA GLU A 226 4.70 0.73 -26.52
C GLU A 226 5.74 1.83 -26.26
N VAL A 227 5.88 2.78 -27.19
CA VAL A 227 6.68 4.00 -26.99
C VAL A 227 5.72 5.14 -26.69
N ALA A 228 5.87 5.77 -25.53
CA ALA A 228 5.06 6.90 -25.11
C ALA A 228 5.95 8.14 -24.91
N TYR A 229 5.41 9.31 -25.26
CA TYR A 229 6.06 10.60 -25.05
C TYR A 229 5.26 11.41 -24.02
N THR A 230 5.98 12.03 -23.09
CA THR A 230 5.41 12.88 -22.03
C THR A 230 6.05 14.25 -22.12
N TRP A 231 5.23 15.31 -22.12
CA TRP A 231 5.66 16.71 -22.11
C TRP A 231 5.45 17.36 -20.75
#